data_AF-A0A948KJK8-F1
#
_entry.id   AF-A0A948KJK8-F1
#
_cell.length_a   1.000
_cell.length_b   1.000
_cell.length_c   1.000
_cell.angle_alpha   90.00
_cell.angle_beta   90.00
_cell.angle_gamma   90.00
#
_symmetry.space_group_name_H-M   'P 1'
#
loop_
_entity.id
_entity.type
_entity.pdbx_description
1 polymer ?
#
loop_
_entity_poly.entity_id
_entity_poly.type
_entity_poly.pdbx_seq_one_letter_code
_entity_poly.pdbx_strand_id
1 'polypeptide(L)'
;MGVEIKNYLPLVRSIAYKIYKKSNRKIDLEDLIGAGNFGLVKAIHTYTTGHGATFNTYASLKVWNTIMDELRYLNWVPRTTIKKENFKYPKIINIDEDI
;
A
#
# COMPACT_ATOMS: atom_id res chain seq x y z
N MET A 1 -1.14 -11.04 21.19
CA MET A 1 -1.57 -11.53 19.86
C MET A 1 -0.57 -11.02 18.84
N GLY A 2 0.37 -11.86 18.41
CA GLY A 2 1.43 -11.45 17.48
C GLY A 2 0.85 -11.42 16.07
N VAL A 3 0.72 -10.23 15.49
CA VAL A 3 0.37 -10.10 14.07
C VAL A 3 1.61 -10.53 13.28
N GLU A 4 1.58 -11.71 12.67
CA GLU A 4 2.73 -12.21 11.91
C GLU A 4 2.85 -11.45 10.58
N ILE A 5 3.95 -10.72 10.43
CA ILE A 5 4.31 -9.93 9.24
C ILE A 5 4.18 -10.78 7.95
N LYS A 6 4.51 -12.07 8.04
CA LYS A 6 4.56 -13.01 6.90
C LYS A 6 3.21 -13.14 6.20
N ASN A 7 2.11 -13.10 6.94
CA ASN A 7 0.76 -13.28 6.38
C ASN A 7 0.33 -12.10 5.50
N TYR A 8 0.96 -10.93 5.66
CA TYR A 8 0.62 -9.71 4.92
C TYR A 8 1.62 -9.38 3.79
N LEU A 9 2.66 -10.20 3.59
CA LEU A 9 3.58 -10.03 2.45
C LEU A 9 2.88 -10.15 1.08
N PRO A 10 1.92 -11.09 0.87
CA PRO A 10 1.18 -11.18 -0.39
C PRO A 10 0.34 -9.92 -0.66
N LEU A 11 -0.22 -9.32 0.39
CA LEU A 11 -0.98 -8.07 0.32
C LEU A 11 -0.10 -6.92 -0.21
N VAL A 12 1.10 -6.76 0.36
CA VAL A 12 2.06 -5.74 -0.08
C VAL A 12 2.40 -5.91 -1.56
N ARG A 13 2.71 -7.15 -1.97
CA ARG A 13 3.04 -7.46 -3.37
C ARG A 13 1.88 -7.15 -4.32
N SER A 14 0.65 -7.49 -3.95
CA SER A 14 -0.55 -7.20 -4.74
C SER A 14 -0.75 -5.69 -4.97
N ILE A 15 -0.58 -4.90 -3.90
CA ILE A 15 -0.69 -3.43 -3.98
C ILE A 15 0.41 -2.84 -4.86
N ALA A 16 1.67 -3.24 -4.64
CA ALA A 16 2.82 -2.79 -5.41
C ALA A 16 2.65 -3.12 -6.91
N TYR A 17 2.22 -4.34 -7.24
CA TYR A 17 2.02 -4.78 -8.61
C TYR A 17 0.91 -3.98 -9.33
N LYS A 18 -0.19 -3.66 -8.63
CA LYS A 18 -1.25 -2.80 -9.18
C LYS A 18 -0.75 -1.39 -9.51
N ILE A 19 0.11 -0.83 -8.67
CA ILE A 19 0.75 0.48 -8.90
C ILE A 19 1.73 0.40 -10.06
N TYR A 20 2.56 -0.64 -10.10
CA TYR A 20 3.51 -0.90 -11.18
C TYR A 20 2.80 -0.99 -12.54
N LYS A 21 1.73 -1.79 -12.65
CA LYS A 21 0.96 -1.95 -13.90
C LYS A 21 0.31 -0.64 -14.37
N LYS A 22 -0.08 0.23 -13.45
CA LYS A 22 -0.62 1.56 -13.78
C LYS A 22 0.46 2.59 -14.14
N SER A 23 1.72 2.29 -13.83
CA SER A 23 2.84 3.13 -14.19
C SER A 23 3.26 2.87 -15.63
N ASN A 24 3.38 3.93 -16.41
CA ASN A 24 3.95 3.85 -17.76
C ASN A 24 5.45 4.15 -17.78
N ARG A 25 6.11 4.14 -16.61
CA ARG A 25 7.54 4.50 -16.43
C ARG A 25 8.36 3.30 -15.94
N LYS A 26 9.66 3.34 -16.20
CA LYS A 26 10.66 2.36 -15.75
C LYS A 26 10.88 2.47 -14.23
N ILE A 27 10.05 1.81 -13.45
CA ILE A 27 10.26 1.67 -12.01
C ILE A 27 10.47 0.21 -11.68
N ASP A 28 11.35 -0.07 -10.73
CA ASP A 28 11.52 -1.43 -10.26
C ASP A 28 10.33 -1.83 -9.36
N LEU A 29 9.77 -3.01 -9.64
CA LEU A 29 8.74 -3.59 -8.78
C LEU A 29 9.30 -3.86 -7.39
N GLU A 30 10.58 -4.24 -7.27
CA GLU A 30 11.22 -4.51 -5.98
C GLU A 30 11.33 -3.25 -5.12
N ASP A 31 11.55 -2.07 -5.71
CA ASP A 31 11.54 -0.79 -4.97
C ASP A 31 10.16 -0.50 -4.37
N LEU A 32 9.09 -0.77 -5.11
CA LEU A 32 7.71 -0.61 -4.64
C LEU A 32 7.38 -1.60 -3.52
N ILE A 33 7.84 -2.85 -3.64
CA ILE A 33 7.68 -3.86 -2.60
C ILE A 33 8.43 -3.44 -1.34
N GLY A 34 9.66 -2.93 -1.46
CA GLY A 34 10.46 -2.40 -0.37
C GLY A 34 9.75 -1.27 0.38
N ALA A 35 9.26 -0.27 -0.36
CA ALA A 35 8.48 0.83 0.22
C ALA A 35 7.19 0.34 0.90
N GLY A 36 6.52 -0.65 0.30
CA GLY A 36 5.32 -1.26 0.85
C GLY A 36 5.57 -2.03 2.15
N ASN A 37 6.66 -2.80 2.21
CA ASN A 37 7.07 -3.53 3.42
C ASN A 37 7.35 -2.57 4.58
N PHE A 38 7.99 -1.43 4.31
CA PHE A 38 8.20 -0.39 5.30
C PHE A 38 6.87 0.19 5.82
N GLY A 39 5.90 0.36 4.93
CA GLY A 39 4.53 0.77 5.29
C GLY A 39 3.81 -0.26 6.16
N LEU A 40 3.99 -1.56 5.89
CA LEU A 40 3.42 -2.64 6.68
C LEU A 40 4.01 -2.67 8.10
N VAL A 41 5.34 -2.55 8.23
CA VAL A 41 6.01 -2.47 9.54
C VAL A 41 5.47 -1.29 10.34
N LYS A 42 5.38 -0.11 9.71
CA LYS A 42 4.75 1.06 10.36
C LYS A 42 3.31 0.77 10.78
N ALA A 43 2.52 0.10 9.95
CA ALA A 43 1.13 -0.23 10.27
C ALA A 43 1.03 -1.10 11.53
N ILE A 44 1.90 -2.09 11.68
CA ILE A 44 1.94 -2.97 12.87
C ILE A 44 2.25 -2.19 14.13
N HIS A 45 3.19 -1.23 14.06
CA HIS A 45 3.55 -0.42 15.21
C HIS A 45 2.52 0.64 15.59
N THR A 46 1.76 1.16 14.62
CA THR A 46 0.80 2.26 14.86
C THR A 46 -0.65 1.81 14.96
N TYR A 47 -0.97 0.57 14.62
CA TYR A 47 -2.34 0.07 14.71
C TYR A 47 -2.76 -0.12 16.17
N THR A 48 -3.85 0.53 16.54
CA THR A 48 -4.52 0.32 17.83
C THR A 48 -5.94 -0.18 17.59
N THR A 49 -6.35 -1.19 18.36
CA THR A 49 -7.61 -1.94 18.21
C THR A 49 -8.90 -1.15 18.51
N GLY A 50 -8.82 0.18 18.63
CA GLY A 50 -9.95 1.05 18.97
C GLY A 50 -10.66 1.73 17.79
N HIS A 51 -10.19 1.55 16.55
CA HIS A 51 -10.63 2.35 15.39
C HIS A 51 -11.76 1.73 14.56
N GLY A 52 -12.35 0.60 14.98
CA GLY A 52 -13.48 -0.03 14.28
C GLY A 52 -13.17 -0.62 12.90
N ALA A 53 -11.90 -0.58 12.46
CA ALA A 53 -11.44 -1.17 11.20
C ALA A 53 -10.53 -2.37 11.49
N THR A 54 -10.63 -3.41 10.65
CA THR A 54 -9.73 -4.57 10.73
C THR A 54 -8.28 -4.15 10.44
N PHE A 55 -7.32 -4.86 11.03
CA PHE A 55 -5.90 -4.62 10.77
C PHE A 55 -5.58 -4.70 9.27
N ASN A 56 -6.23 -5.60 8.53
CA ASN A 56 -6.02 -5.77 7.11
C ASN A 56 -6.38 -4.49 6.31
N THR A 57 -7.51 -3.88 6.63
CA THR A 57 -7.93 -2.60 6.04
C THR A 57 -6.96 -1.47 6.37
N TYR A 58 -6.52 -1.40 7.62
CA TYR A 58 -5.54 -0.40 8.05
C TYR A 58 -4.18 -0.58 7.37
N ALA A 59 -3.66 -1.80 7.35
CA ALA A 59 -2.38 -2.15 6.73
C ALA A 59 -2.39 -1.86 5.23
N SER A 60 -3.44 -2.26 4.52
CA SER A 60 -3.59 -2.00 3.09
C SER A 60 -3.50 -0.51 2.76
N LEU A 61 -4.19 0.33 3.54
CA LEU A 61 -4.15 1.78 3.38
C LEU A 61 -2.76 2.35 3.69
N LYS A 62 -2.11 1.88 4.76
CA LYS A 62 -0.80 2.35 5.19
C LYS A 62 0.31 1.99 4.21
N VAL A 63 0.30 0.75 3.70
CA VAL A 63 1.20 0.25 2.65
C VAL A 63 1.07 1.13 1.41
N TRP A 64 -0.16 1.31 0.92
CA TRP A 64 -0.39 2.13 -0.27
C TRP A 64 0.05 3.59 -0.09
N ASN A 65 -0.26 4.20 1.06
CA ASN A 65 0.18 5.56 1.36
C ASN A 65 1.70 5.67 1.34
N THR A 66 2.40 4.70 1.94
CA THR A 66 3.86 4.70 2.01
C THR A 66 4.48 4.56 0.62
N ILE A 67 3.95 3.67 -0.22
CA ILE A 67 4.41 3.54 -1.61
C ILE A 67 4.18 4.86 -2.35
N MET A 68 2.99 5.46 -2.24
CA MET A 68 2.69 6.74 -2.90
C MET A 68 3.55 7.90 -2.40
N ASP A 69 3.91 7.92 -1.12
CA ASP A 69 4.82 8.91 -0.54
C ASP A 69 6.23 8.77 -1.13
N GLU A 70 6.73 7.52 -1.26
CA GLU A 70 8.00 7.23 -1.93
C GLU A 70 7.97 7.70 -3.39
N LEU A 71 6.88 7.43 -4.11
CA LEU A 71 6.74 7.90 -5.49
C LEU A 71 6.72 9.42 -5.60
N ARG A 72 6.16 10.12 -4.61
CA ARG A 72 6.19 11.58 -4.59
C ARG A 72 7.59 12.10 -4.32
N TYR A 73 8.34 11.46 -3.42
CA TYR A 73 9.72 11.82 -3.12
C TYR A 73 10.60 11.72 -4.37
N LEU A 74 10.40 10.68 -5.18
CA LEU A 74 11.12 10.47 -6.44
C LEU A 74 10.66 11.40 -7.59
N ASN A 75 9.77 12.37 -7.33
CA ASN A 75 9.05 13.15 -8.36
C ASN A 75 8.36 12.28 -9.43
N TRP A 76 8.06 11.04 -9.04
CA TRP A 76 7.18 10.04 -9.67
C TRP A 76 5.88 10.64 -10.18
N VAL A 77 5.08 11.02 -9.20
CA VAL A 77 3.70 11.43 -9.39
C VAL A 77 3.56 12.88 -8.96
N PRO A 78 3.36 13.83 -9.91
CA PRO A 78 3.04 15.21 -9.56
C PRO A 78 1.80 15.26 -8.67
N ARG A 79 1.78 16.17 -7.68
CA ARG A 79 0.62 16.36 -6.78
C ARG A 79 -0.70 16.57 -7.53
N THR A 80 -0.65 17.14 -8.74
CA THR A 80 -1.79 17.38 -9.62
C THR A 80 -2.30 16.11 -10.31
N THR A 81 -1.43 15.12 -10.57
CA THR A 81 -1.77 13.86 -11.25
C THR A 81 -2.52 12.89 -10.35
N ILE A 82 -2.31 12.92 -9.02
CA ILE A 82 -3.04 12.09 -8.04
C ILE A 82 -4.54 12.43 -7.99
N LYS A 83 -4.92 13.67 -8.33
CA LYS A 83 -6.34 14.06 -8.45
C LYS A 83 -7.04 13.40 -9.65
N LYS A 84 -6.30 12.85 -10.62
CA LYS A 84 -6.88 12.08 -11.73
C LYS A 84 -7.26 10.68 -11.24
N GLU A 85 -8.39 10.15 -11.69
CA GLU A 85 -8.95 8.84 -11.29
C GLU A 85 -7.96 7.67 -11.30
N ASN A 86 -6.91 7.74 -12.12
CA ASN A 86 -5.94 6.67 -12.33
C ASN A 86 -5.16 6.25 -11.07
N PHE A 87 -4.87 7.17 -10.15
CA PHE A 87 -4.07 6.91 -8.94
C PHE A 87 -4.88 6.96 -7.64
N LYS A 88 -6.21 6.82 -7.67
CA LYS A 88 -6.98 6.62 -6.43
C LYS A 88 -6.59 5.29 -5.77
N TYR A 89 -6.56 5.27 -4.43
CA TYR A 89 -6.52 4.01 -3.68
C TYR A 89 -7.65 3.13 -4.22
N PRO A 90 -7.40 1.86 -4.61
CA PRO A 90 -8.45 0.99 -5.10
C PRO A 90 -9.44 0.78 -3.95
N LYS A 91 -10.53 1.55 -3.97
CA LYS A 91 -11.65 1.51 -3.02
C LYS A 91 -12.44 0.18 -3.07
N ILE A 92 -11.90 -0.83 -3.74
CA ILE A 92 -12.57 -2.03 -4.25
C ILE A 92 -11.95 -3.32 -3.70
N ILE A 93 -10.97 -3.25 -2.81
CA ILE A 93 -10.62 -4.46 -2.08
C ILE A 93 -11.74 -4.63 -1.06
N ASN A 94 -12.70 -5.51 -1.34
CA ASN A 94 -13.49 -6.17 -0.32
C ASN A 94 -12.51 -7.08 0.41
N ILE A 95 -11.84 -6.50 1.41
CA ILE A 95 -10.73 -7.11 2.15
C ILE A 95 -11.21 -8.30 3.00
N ASP A 96 -12.53 -8.53 3.02
CA ASP A 96 -13.21 -9.63 3.70
C ASP A 96 -13.37 -10.91 2.83
N GLU A 97 -13.16 -10.86 1.50
CA GLU A 97 -13.44 -12.00 0.59
C GLU A 97 -12.20 -12.70 0.00
N ASP A 98 -10.99 -12.14 0.11
CA ASP A 98 -9.79 -12.66 -0.58
C ASP A 98 -8.71 -13.26 0.37
N ILE A 99 -9.08 -13.69 1.59
CA ILE A 99 -8.22 -14.50 2.49
C ILE A 99 -8.97 -15.73 2.99
#